data_AF-A0A1V6V0S5-F1
#
_entry.id   AF-A0A1V6V0S5-F1
#
_cell.length_a   1.000
_cell.length_b   1.000
_cell.length_c   1.000
_cell.angle_alpha   90.00
_cell.angle_beta   90.00
_cell.angle_gamma   90.00
#
_symmetry.space_group_name_H-M   'P 1'
#
loop_
_entity.id
_entity.type
_entity.pdbx_description
1 polymer ?
#
loop_
_entity_poly.entity_id
_entity_poly.type
_entity_poly.pdbx_seq_one_letter_code
_entity_poly.pdbx_strand_id
1 'polypeptide(L)'
;MPLRGIRTSTAARNGAGAFILQCKRLDFHYCNFAGSSKGMVAFLEKNLPAFARENPQIEIRVSPRPQKHPLIKGLYINGREKPVCVRNLEPSEILKKANLLKEASGEKLKRVKKPVTSLNESVRGIWSPYHGDLRGV
;
A
#
# COMPACT_ATOMS: atom_id res chain seq x y z
N MET A 1 31.00 -22.71 31.11
CA MET A 1 30.79 -22.48 29.67
C MET A 1 30.62 -20.97 29.44
N PRO A 2 31.42 -20.29 28.60
CA PRO A 2 31.22 -18.87 28.36
C PRO A 2 29.97 -18.63 27.52
N LEU A 3 29.12 -17.69 27.94
CA LEU A 3 27.94 -17.26 27.17
C LEU A 3 28.39 -16.41 25.97
N ARG A 4 27.88 -16.72 24.78
CA ARG A 4 28.15 -15.96 23.55
C ARG A 4 26.85 -15.37 23.01
N GLY A 5 26.81 -14.04 22.90
CA GLY A 5 25.66 -13.34 22.33
C GLY A 5 25.50 -13.61 20.83
N ILE A 6 24.25 -13.83 20.40
CA ILE A 6 23.88 -13.92 18.98
C ILE A 6 23.36 -12.54 18.55
N ARG A 7 23.91 -12.00 17.46
CA ARG A 7 23.44 -10.72 16.91
C ARG A 7 22.03 -10.87 16.36
N THR A 8 21.11 -10.04 16.82
CA THR A 8 19.72 -10.00 16.35
C THR A 8 19.29 -8.54 16.14
N SER A 9 18.29 -8.32 15.27
CA SER A 9 17.73 -7.00 15.00
C SER A 9 16.22 -6.99 15.24
N THR A 10 15.68 -5.83 15.62
CA THR A 10 14.26 -5.66 15.90
C THR A 10 13.44 -5.52 14.62
N ALA A 11 12.29 -6.19 14.56
CA ALA A 11 11.34 -6.03 13.46
C ALA A 11 10.34 -4.90 13.74
N ALA A 12 10.24 -3.94 12.83
CA ALA A 12 9.28 -2.84 12.91
C ALA A 12 7.84 -3.33 12.67
N ARG A 13 6.88 -2.74 13.38
CA ARG A 13 5.44 -3.07 13.29
C ARG A 13 4.63 -1.79 13.07
N ASN A 14 4.32 -1.49 11.81
CA ASN A 14 3.51 -0.31 11.50
C ASN A 14 2.12 -0.41 12.14
N GLY A 15 1.68 0.64 12.83
CA GLY A 15 0.42 0.67 13.59
C GLY A 15 0.56 0.33 15.07
N ALA A 16 1.68 -0.28 15.50
CA ALA A 16 2.02 -0.42 16.91
C ALA A 16 2.83 0.81 17.35
N GLY A 17 2.22 1.69 18.16
CA GLY A 17 2.81 2.95 18.59
C GLY A 17 2.45 4.12 17.67
N ALA A 18 2.87 4.04 16.40
CA ALA A 18 2.51 5.05 15.38
C ALA A 18 2.12 4.39 14.06
N PHE A 19 1.25 5.06 13.30
CA PHE A 19 0.85 4.62 11.96
C PHE A 19 1.49 5.50 10.90
N ILE A 20 2.17 4.85 9.96
CA ILE A 20 2.76 5.46 8.77
C ILE A 20 1.98 4.98 7.55
N LEU A 21 1.38 5.91 6.82
CA LEU A 21 0.70 5.60 5.57
C LEU A 21 1.68 5.03 4.55
N GLN A 22 1.29 3.95 3.88
CA GLN A 22 2.19 3.22 2.99
C GLN A 22 2.43 3.92 1.66
N CYS A 23 1.42 4.59 1.12
CA CYS A 23 1.55 5.38 -0.11
C CYS A 23 2.29 6.68 0.21
N LYS A 24 3.49 6.85 -0.35
CA LYS A 24 4.31 8.04 -0.13
C LYS A 24 4.17 9.08 -1.24
N ARG A 25 3.90 8.62 -2.47
CA ARG A 25 3.81 9.49 -3.66
C ARG A 25 2.82 8.94 -4.66
N LEU A 26 2.02 9.83 -5.25
CA LEU A 26 1.15 9.55 -6.39
C LEU A 26 1.59 10.38 -7.59
N ASP A 27 2.02 9.70 -8.65
CA ASP A 27 2.36 10.32 -9.93
C ASP A 27 1.15 10.23 -10.87
N PHE A 28 0.66 11.39 -11.31
CA PHE A 28 -0.40 11.53 -12.30
C PHE A 28 0.22 11.87 -13.66
N HIS A 29 0.00 10.97 -14.62
CA HIS A 29 0.42 11.16 -16.01
C HIS A 29 -0.79 11.39 -16.90
N TYR A 30 -0.71 12.40 -17.76
CA TYR A 30 -1.79 12.82 -18.65
C TYR A 30 -1.26 13.23 -20.03
N CYS A 31 -2.13 13.32 -21.02
CA CYS A 31 -1.78 13.79 -22.37
C CYS A 31 -2.78 14.86 -22.82
N ASN A 32 -2.29 16.00 -23.33
CA ASN A 32 -3.14 17.14 -23.72
C ASN A 32 -3.99 16.85 -24.97
N PHE A 33 -3.50 16.01 -25.87
CA PHE A 33 -4.12 15.81 -27.19
C PHE A 33 -4.98 14.56 -27.27
N ALA A 34 -4.69 13.53 -26.46
CA ALA A 34 -5.36 12.25 -26.58
C ALA A 34 -6.72 12.26 -25.89
N GLY A 35 -7.79 11.92 -26.63
CA GLY A 35 -9.15 11.83 -26.09
C GLY A 35 -9.28 10.93 -24.86
N SER A 36 -8.42 9.92 -24.74
CA SER A 36 -8.41 9.02 -23.58
C SER A 36 -7.98 9.64 -22.25
N SER A 37 -7.39 10.85 -22.29
CA SER A 37 -6.95 11.60 -21.12
C SER A 37 -7.93 12.71 -20.71
N LYS A 38 -9.06 12.87 -21.40
CA LYS A 38 -10.05 13.93 -21.12
C LYS A 38 -10.49 13.95 -19.66
N GLY A 39 -10.90 12.79 -19.12
CA GLY A 39 -11.31 12.70 -17.72
C GLY A 39 -10.16 12.94 -16.74
N MET A 40 -8.93 12.56 -17.07
CA MET A 40 -7.75 12.86 -16.25
C MET A 40 -7.49 14.36 -16.19
N VAL A 41 -7.54 15.07 -17.32
CA VAL A 41 -7.35 16.53 -17.34
C VAL A 41 -8.41 17.23 -16.49
N ALA A 42 -9.68 16.85 -16.65
CA ALA A 42 -10.77 17.40 -15.83
C ALA A 42 -10.60 17.09 -14.33
N PHE A 43 -10.09 15.91 -13.98
CA PHE A 43 -9.76 15.54 -12.60
C PHE A 43 -8.63 16.41 -12.03
N LEU A 44 -7.56 16.64 -12.81
CA LEU A 44 -6.42 17.47 -12.41
C LEU A 44 -6.84 18.92 -12.11
N GLU A 45 -7.78 19.46 -12.90
CA GLU A 45 -8.29 20.82 -12.72
C GLU A 45 -9.23 20.98 -11.51
N LYS A 46 -10.20 20.06 -11.36
CA LYS A 46 -11.30 20.26 -10.41
C LYS A 46 -11.14 19.50 -9.10
N ASN A 47 -10.63 18.27 -9.14
CA ASN A 47 -10.67 17.35 -8.00
C ASN A 47 -9.31 17.22 -7.29
N LEU A 48 -8.20 17.28 -8.04
CA LEU A 48 -6.86 17.09 -7.49
C LEU A 48 -6.52 18.09 -6.37
N PRO A 49 -6.84 19.40 -6.45
CA PRO A 49 -6.49 20.33 -5.38
C PRO A 49 -7.15 20.00 -4.03
N ALA A 50 -8.42 19.55 -4.05
CA ALA A 50 -9.11 19.11 -2.85
C ALA A 50 -8.49 17.81 -2.31
N PHE A 51 -8.26 16.83 -3.19
CA PHE A 51 -7.60 15.57 -2.83
C PHE A 51 -6.19 15.79 -2.23
N ALA A 52 -5.41 16.72 -2.78
CA ALA A 52 -4.09 17.07 -2.26
C ALA A 52 -4.14 17.68 -0.87
N ARG A 53 -5.10 18.58 -0.64
CA ARG A 53 -5.31 19.22 0.67
C ARG A 53 -5.72 18.23 1.76
N GLU A 54 -6.55 17.25 1.40
CA GLU A 54 -6.98 16.19 2.32
C GLU A 54 -5.86 15.19 2.65
N ASN A 55 -4.82 15.09 1.80
CA ASN A 55 -3.77 14.09 1.91
C ASN A 55 -2.37 14.72 1.90
N PRO A 56 -2.04 15.60 2.87
CA PRO A 56 -0.75 16.31 2.90
C PRO A 56 0.46 15.39 3.11
N GLN A 57 0.23 14.18 3.61
CA GLN A 57 1.24 13.15 3.81
C GLN A 57 1.69 12.42 2.53
N ILE A 58 1.01 12.66 1.40
CA ILE A 58 1.33 12.03 0.11
C ILE A 58 1.89 13.10 -0.82
N GLU A 59 3.08 12.86 -1.37
CA GLU A 59 3.63 13.71 -2.42
C GLU A 59 2.81 13.52 -3.71
N ILE A 60 2.32 14.61 -4.29
CA ILE A 60 1.54 14.57 -5.54
C ILE A 60 2.39 15.15 -6.65
N ARG A 61 2.65 14.35 -7.68
CA ARG A 61 3.40 14.78 -8.85
C ARG A 61 2.54 14.69 -10.08
N VAL A 62 2.47 15.78 -10.84
CA VAL A 62 1.76 15.81 -12.11
C VAL A 62 2.78 15.98 -13.21
N SER A 63 2.76 15.09 -14.22
CA SER A 63 3.66 15.22 -15.37
C SER A 63 2.98 14.84 -16.69
N PRO A 64 3.15 15.65 -17.75
CA PRO A 64 2.63 15.30 -19.06
C PRO A 64 3.39 14.11 -19.63
N ARG A 65 2.67 13.23 -20.31
CA ARG A 65 3.19 12.07 -21.04
C ARG A 65 2.52 12.00 -22.42
N PRO A 66 3.03 12.75 -23.41
CA PRO A 66 2.46 12.81 -24.75
C PRO A 66 2.33 11.42 -25.41
N GLN A 67 1.31 11.25 -26.25
CA GLN A 67 1.04 10.02 -27.02
C GLN A 67 0.91 8.74 -26.18
N LYS A 68 0.59 8.85 -24.90
CA LYS A 68 0.37 7.71 -24.00
C LYS A 68 -0.95 7.86 -23.26
N HIS A 69 -1.54 6.72 -22.89
CA HIS A 69 -2.73 6.70 -22.04
C HIS A 69 -2.44 7.28 -20.65
N PRO A 70 -3.42 7.93 -20.01
CA PRO A 70 -3.26 8.47 -18.67
C PRO A 70 -3.04 7.34 -17.66
N LEU A 71 -2.17 7.61 -16.68
CA LEU A 71 -1.73 6.62 -15.70
C LEU A 71 -1.62 7.30 -14.33
N ILE A 72 -2.12 6.63 -13.29
CA ILE A 72 -1.76 6.95 -11.90
C ILE A 72 -0.75 5.91 -11.44
N LYS A 73 0.38 6.35 -10.87
CA LYS A 73 1.39 5.46 -10.31
C LYS A 73 1.54 5.78 -8.83
N GLY A 74 1.18 4.82 -7.97
CA GLY A 74 1.43 4.91 -6.54
C GLY A 74 2.78 4.31 -6.17
N LEU A 75 3.63 5.09 -5.50
CA LEU A 75 4.89 4.63 -4.93
C LEU A 75 4.70 4.41 -3.43
N TYR A 76 5.23 3.30 -2.94
CA TYR A 76 5.08 2.89 -1.55
C TYR A 76 6.42 2.91 -0.81
N ILE A 77 6.37 2.96 0.52
CA ILE A 77 7.55 2.99 1.40
C ILE A 77 8.47 1.78 1.17
N ASN A 78 7.90 0.61 0.88
CA ASN A 78 8.65 -0.61 0.59
C ASN A 78 9.37 -0.62 -0.77
N GLY A 79 9.39 0.51 -1.48
CA GLY A 79 10.07 0.70 -2.78
C GLY A 79 9.30 0.16 -3.99
N ARG A 80 8.11 -0.43 -3.78
CA ARG A 80 7.28 -0.92 -4.89
C ARG A 80 6.42 0.18 -5.47
N GLU A 81 6.00 -0.03 -6.71
CA GLU A 81 5.11 0.87 -7.43
C GLU A 81 3.89 0.09 -7.93
N LYS A 82 2.72 0.74 -7.92
CA LYS A 82 1.48 0.19 -8.51
C LYS A 82 0.95 1.16 -9.58
N PRO A 83 1.15 0.85 -10.87
CA PRO A 83 0.58 1.61 -11.97
C PRO A 83 -0.88 1.20 -12.24
N VAL A 84 -1.77 2.17 -12.41
CA VAL A 84 -3.17 1.97 -12.80
C VAL A 84 -3.47 2.85 -14.01
N CYS A 85 -3.81 2.22 -15.13
CA CYS A 85 -4.24 2.92 -16.34
C CYS A 85 -5.68 3.41 -16.15
N VAL A 86 -5.92 4.69 -16.46
CA VAL A 86 -7.22 5.36 -16.27
C VAL A 86 -7.77 5.94 -17.58
N ARG A 87 -7.49 5.25 -18.69
CA ARG A 87 -7.97 5.64 -20.02
C ARG A 87 -9.51 5.70 -20.06
N ASN A 88 -10.06 6.75 -20.67
CA ASN A 88 -11.51 6.94 -20.86
C ASN A 88 -12.34 6.84 -19.58
N LEU A 89 -11.73 7.06 -18.40
CA LEU A 89 -12.47 7.09 -17.13
C LEU A 89 -12.96 8.50 -16.84
N GLU A 90 -14.11 8.60 -16.19
CA GLU A 90 -14.63 9.87 -15.70
C GLU A 90 -13.87 10.34 -14.44
N PRO A 91 -13.83 11.65 -14.13
CA PRO A 91 -13.11 12.18 -12.97
C PRO A 91 -13.49 11.50 -11.63
N SER A 92 -14.75 11.12 -11.47
CA SER A 92 -15.24 10.42 -10.27
C SER A 92 -14.67 9.00 -10.15
N GLU A 93 -14.46 8.31 -11.26
CA GLU A 93 -13.85 6.98 -11.30
C GLU A 93 -12.35 7.06 -11.07
N ILE A 94 -11.70 8.11 -11.61
CA ILE A 94 -10.28 8.41 -11.37
C ILE A 94 -10.05 8.67 -9.88
N LEU A 95 -10.94 9.41 -9.22
CA LEU A 95 -10.90 9.61 -7.76
C LEU A 95 -10.97 8.27 -7.01
N LYS A 96 -11.87 7.36 -7.41
CA LYS A 96 -11.94 6.00 -6.82
C LYS A 96 -10.63 5.24 -7.01
N LYS A 97 -9.97 5.36 -8.17
CA LYS A 97 -8.66 4.72 -8.40
C LYS A 97 -7.54 5.36 -7.59
N ALA A 98 -7.56 6.67 -7.41
CA ALA A 98 -6.62 7.38 -6.54
C ALA A 98 -6.78 6.95 -5.08
N ASN A 99 -8.02 6.87 -4.58
CA ASN A 99 -8.32 6.37 -3.23
C ASN A 99 -7.87 4.91 -3.04
N LEU A 100 -8.12 4.05 -4.04
CA LEU A 100 -7.62 2.67 -4.02
C LEU A 100 -6.10 2.61 -3.85
N LEU A 101 -5.35 3.45 -4.58
CA LEU A 101 -3.89 3.49 -4.47
C LEU A 101 -3.40 4.09 -3.15
N LYS A 102 -4.12 5.07 -2.60
CA LYS A 102 -3.87 5.64 -1.26
C LYS A 102 -4.03 4.57 -0.17
N GLU A 103 -5.13 3.81 -0.23
CA GLU A 103 -5.50 2.82 0.79
C GLU A 103 -4.73 1.50 0.65
N ALA A 104 -4.19 1.22 -0.54
CA ALA A 104 -3.42 0.02 -0.78
C ALA A 104 -2.08 0.02 -0.03
N SER A 105 -1.57 -1.19 0.24
CA SER A 105 -0.17 -1.39 0.61
C SER A 105 0.68 -1.66 -0.63
N GLY A 106 2.00 -1.51 -0.50
CA GLY A 106 2.94 -1.88 -1.57
C GLY A 106 3.12 -3.39 -1.77
N GLU A 107 2.43 -4.25 -1.03
CA GLU A 107 2.60 -5.70 -1.16
C GLU A 107 2.10 -6.22 -2.52
N LYS A 108 2.73 -7.33 -2.96
CA LYS A 108 2.28 -8.09 -4.13
C LYS A 108 0.94 -8.74 -3.78
N LEU A 109 0.00 -8.69 -4.71
CA LEU A 109 -1.29 -9.34 -4.53
C LEU A 109 -1.06 -10.85 -4.36
N LYS A 110 -1.56 -11.38 -3.25
CA LYS A 110 -1.44 -12.79 -2.87
C LYS A 110 -2.79 -13.26 -2.35
N ARG A 111 -3.13 -14.52 -2.61
CA ARG A 111 -4.33 -15.14 -2.03
C ARG A 111 -4.15 -15.24 -0.51
N VAL A 112 -5.06 -14.63 0.24
CA VAL A 112 -5.08 -14.73 1.70
C VAL A 112 -5.67 -16.09 2.09
N LYS A 113 -4.88 -16.92 2.79
CA LYS A 113 -5.32 -18.24 3.28
C LYS A 113 -5.72 -18.24 4.75
N LYS A 114 -5.09 -17.38 5.55
CA LYS A 114 -5.30 -17.26 7.00
C LYS A 114 -5.57 -15.79 7.35
N PRO A 115 -6.51 -15.53 8.27
CA PRO A 115 -6.85 -14.16 8.66
C PRO A 115 -5.77 -13.51 9.53
N VAL A 116 -5.06 -14.28 10.36
CA VAL A 116 -4.09 -13.78 11.33
C VAL A 116 -2.67 -14.16 10.93
N THR A 117 -1.76 -13.19 11.02
CA THR A 117 -0.31 -13.37 10.88
C THR A 117 0.37 -12.82 12.14
N SER A 118 1.14 -13.64 12.85
CA SER A 118 1.86 -13.24 14.08
C SER A 118 3.35 -13.47 13.93
N LEU A 119 4.15 -12.56 14.48
CA LEU A 119 5.59 -12.74 14.71
C LEU A 119 5.90 -13.18 16.15
N ASN A 120 4.93 -13.06 17.06
CA ASN A 120 5.08 -13.44 18.46
C ASN A 120 4.85 -14.95 18.63
N GLU A 121 5.55 -15.53 19.59
CA GLU A 121 5.34 -16.91 20.04
C GLU A 121 3.96 -17.10 20.67
N SER A 122 3.52 -18.37 20.74
CA SER A 122 2.25 -18.74 21.37
C SER A 122 2.31 -18.47 22.87
N VAL A 123 1.32 -17.76 23.41
CA VAL A 123 1.21 -17.44 24.85
C VAL A 123 1.16 -18.70 25.72
N ARG A 124 0.52 -19.77 25.24
CA ARG A 124 0.34 -21.04 26.00
C ARG A 124 1.32 -22.13 25.57
N GLY A 125 2.32 -21.80 24.75
CA GLY A 125 3.22 -22.78 24.13
C GLY A 125 2.55 -23.61 23.03
N ILE A 126 3.29 -24.57 22.51
CA ILE A 126 2.81 -25.60 21.58
C ILE A 126 2.52 -26.84 22.41
N TRP A 127 1.45 -27.57 22.07
CA TRP A 127 1.10 -28.81 22.76
C TRP A 127 2.28 -29.81 22.77
N SER A 128 2.49 -30.44 23.92
CA SER A 128 3.51 -31.47 24.13
C SER A 128 2.90 -32.69 24.82
N PRO A 129 3.11 -33.92 24.31
CA PRO A 129 2.51 -35.13 24.88
C PRO A 129 2.99 -35.42 26.31
N TYR A 130 4.21 -35.00 26.66
CA TYR A 130 4.82 -35.28 27.97
C TYR A 130 4.37 -34.31 29.08
N HIS A 131 3.79 -33.18 28.71
CA HIS A 131 3.42 -32.09 29.61
C HIS A 131 1.90 -31.98 29.81
N GLY A 132 1.16 -33.05 29.48
CA GLY A 132 -0.28 -33.15 29.70
C GLY A 132 -0.62 -34.03 30.90
N ASP A 133 -1.80 -33.79 31.48
CA ASP A 133 -2.32 -34.54 32.63
C ASP A 133 -2.92 -35.90 32.25
N LEU A 134 -3.13 -36.16 30.96
CA LEU A 134 -3.71 -37.40 30.45
C LEU A 134 -2.63 -38.49 30.32
N ARG A 135 -2.35 -39.20 31.42
CA ARG A 135 -1.47 -40.37 31.48
C ARG A 135 -2.24 -41.66 31.74
N GLY A 136 -3.24 -41.95 30.89
CA GLY A 136 -4.03 -43.17 31.02
C GLY A 136 -4.94 -43.41 29.82
N VAL A 137 -4.43 -44.21 28.87
CA VAL A 137 -5.20 -45.16 28.06
C VAL A 137 -4.48 -46.49 28.19
#